data_AF-A0A7C6HBT9-F1
#
_entry.id   AF-A0A7C6HBT9-F1
#
_cell.length_a   1.000
_cell.length_b   1.000
_cell.length_c   1.000
_cell.angle_alpha   90.00
_cell.angle_beta   90.00
_cell.angle_gamma   90.00
#
_symmetry.space_group_name_H-M   'P 1'
#
loop_
_entity.id
_entity.type
_entity.pdbx_description
1 polymer ?
#
loop_
_entity_poly.entity_id
_entity_poly.type
_entity_poly.pdbx_seq_one_letter_code
_entity_poly.pdbx_strand_id
1 'polypeptide(L)'
;MRIALIRKKTVKRLLVFLALLIVFSTFGYMYFNGILRLSNPSKKKYPVRGVDVSHYQGDIDWDTLANQGIDFAFIKATEGSSHVDKNFAKNWEKASQADIVIGAYHFFSLESSGLTQAENFIKTVPKAQGTLPPAVDVEFYGAFSKNPPDAATVRLELEKFINAVEAHYGKKVVIYTTQTVYSLYIENYFYDNPLWI
;
A
#
# COMPACT_ATOMS: atom_id res chain seq x y z
N MET A 1 47.55 -40.82 19.48
CA MET A 1 47.03 -40.43 18.14
C MET A 1 45.51 -40.17 18.08
N ARG A 2 44.66 -40.91 18.79
CA ARG A 2 43.18 -40.77 18.71
C ARG A 2 42.59 -39.44 19.24
N ILE A 3 43.15 -38.86 20.32
CA ILE A 3 42.64 -37.63 20.95
C ILE A 3 42.77 -36.40 20.03
N ALA A 4 43.90 -36.27 19.33
CA ALA A 4 44.12 -35.17 18.37
C ALA A 4 43.14 -35.22 17.18
N LEU A 5 42.76 -36.42 16.74
CA LEU A 5 41.82 -36.63 15.64
C LEU A 5 40.38 -36.24 16.03
N ILE A 6 39.98 -36.54 17.27
CA ILE A 6 38.67 -36.15 17.83
C ILE A 6 38.59 -34.62 17.96
N ARG A 7 39.64 -33.98 18.50
CA ARG A 7 39.70 -32.52 18.65
C ARG A 7 39.61 -31.79 17.30
N LYS A 8 40.29 -32.27 16.25
CA LYS A 8 40.17 -31.72 14.89
C LYS A 8 38.76 -31.86 14.31
N LYS A 9 38.08 -33.00 14.53
CA LYS A 9 36.69 -33.21 14.08
C LYS A 9 35.71 -32.28 14.80
N THR A 10 35.86 -32.09 16.11
CA THR A 10 35.01 -31.18 16.90
C THR A 10 35.21 -29.73 16.50
N VAL A 11 36.45 -29.28 16.28
CA VAL A 11 36.74 -27.92 15.77
C VAL A 11 36.12 -27.72 14.39
N LYS A 12 36.25 -28.69 13.48
CA LYS A 12 35.62 -28.61 12.14
C LYS A 12 34.09 -28.52 12.24
N ARG A 13 33.45 -29.30 13.11
CA ARG A 13 31.99 -29.22 13.34
C ARG A 13 31.56 -27.87 13.92
N LEU A 14 32.32 -27.33 14.87
CA LEU A 14 32.06 -26.01 15.45
C LEU A 14 32.19 -24.90 14.40
N LEU A 15 33.22 -24.95 13.54
CA LEU A 15 33.39 -23.98 12.46
C LEU A 15 32.24 -24.04 11.45
N VAL A 16 31.79 -25.25 11.08
CA VAL A 16 30.61 -25.41 10.20
C VAL A 16 29.34 -24.86 10.86
N PHE A 17 29.13 -25.13 12.15
CA PHE A 17 27.99 -24.60 12.89
C PHE A 17 28.00 -23.07 12.96
N LEU A 18 29.15 -22.46 13.27
CA LEU A 18 29.31 -21.00 13.28
C LEU A 18 29.06 -20.40 11.89
N ALA A 19 29.57 -21.03 10.82
CA ALA A 19 29.32 -20.57 9.46
C ALA A 19 27.82 -20.61 9.10
N LEU A 20 27.11 -21.70 9.46
CA LEU A 20 25.67 -21.80 9.26
C LEU A 20 24.90 -20.75 10.06
N LEU A 21 25.34 -20.46 11.29
CA LEU A 21 24.70 -19.46 12.16
C LEU A 21 24.90 -18.04 11.62
N ILE A 22 26.05 -17.75 11.01
CA ILE A 22 26.29 -16.48 10.30
C ILE A 22 25.36 -16.38 9.09
N VAL A 23 25.26 -17.43 8.27
CA VAL A 23 24.36 -17.46 7.10
C VAL A 23 22.90 -17.27 7.52
N PHE A 24 22.46 -17.92 8.59
CA PHE A 24 21.10 -17.77 9.11
C PHE A 24 20.86 -16.35 9.66
N SER A 25 21.83 -15.79 10.35
CA SER A 25 21.76 -14.43 10.89
C SER A 25 21.73 -13.38 9.77
N THR A 26 22.54 -13.53 8.71
CA THR A 26 22.50 -12.62 7.56
C THR A 26 21.21 -12.77 6.77
N PHE A 27 20.73 -14.00 6.56
CA PHE A 27 19.43 -14.23 5.91
C PHE A 27 18.28 -13.61 6.72
N GLY A 28 18.29 -13.81 8.04
CA GLY A 28 17.35 -13.17 8.97
C GLY A 28 17.42 -11.66 8.88
N TYR A 29 18.62 -11.08 8.95
CA TYR A 29 18.82 -9.63 8.80
C TYR A 29 18.27 -9.10 7.47
N MET A 30 18.56 -9.77 6.34
CA MET A 30 18.04 -9.39 5.03
C MET A 30 16.52 -9.51 4.95
N TYR A 31 15.92 -10.52 5.60
CA TYR A 31 14.46 -10.67 5.67
C TYR A 31 13.81 -9.56 6.52
N PHE A 32 14.33 -9.31 7.73
CA PHE A 32 13.80 -8.28 8.64
C PHE A 32 13.95 -6.85 8.09
N ASN A 33 14.99 -6.58 7.28
CA ASN A 33 15.17 -5.29 6.61
C ASN A 33 14.48 -5.23 5.23
N GLY A 34 13.71 -6.25 4.85
CA GLY A 34 12.92 -6.24 3.61
C GLY A 34 13.75 -6.39 2.32
N ILE A 35 15.04 -6.69 2.41
CA ILE A 35 15.92 -7.01 1.27
C ILE A 35 15.49 -8.35 0.65
N LEU A 36 15.09 -9.31 1.49
CA LEU A 36 14.52 -10.59 1.06
C LEU A 36 13.01 -10.63 1.38
N ARG A 37 12.17 -10.47 0.36
CA ARG A 37 10.71 -10.68 0.46
C ARG A 37 10.31 -11.95 -0.29
N LEU A 38 10.06 -13.02 0.45
CA LEU A 38 9.69 -14.33 -0.10
C LEU A 38 8.25 -14.35 -0.67
N SER A 39 7.42 -13.39 -0.29
CA SER A 39 6.02 -13.25 -0.73
C SER A 39 5.84 -12.38 -1.98
N ASN A 40 6.92 -11.93 -2.63
CA ASN A 40 6.80 -11.07 -3.80
C ASN A 40 6.28 -11.86 -5.03
N PRO A 41 5.21 -11.39 -5.69
CA PRO A 41 4.75 -12.00 -6.95
C PRO A 41 5.86 -11.99 -7.99
N SER A 42 5.88 -13.00 -8.87
CA SER A 42 6.90 -13.12 -9.93
C SER A 42 6.95 -11.86 -10.80
N LYS A 43 8.12 -11.22 -10.89
CA LYS A 43 8.35 -10.08 -11.80
C LYS A 43 8.10 -10.44 -13.27
N LYS A 44 8.22 -11.71 -13.65
CA LYS A 44 7.90 -12.16 -15.02
C LYS A 44 6.39 -12.10 -15.31
N LYS A 45 5.56 -12.42 -14.31
CA LYS A 45 4.10 -12.42 -14.44
C LYS A 45 3.50 -11.04 -14.18
N TYR A 46 4.09 -10.30 -13.23
CA TYR A 46 3.68 -8.97 -12.81
C TYR A 46 4.88 -8.03 -12.87
N PRO A 47 5.23 -7.54 -14.09
CA PRO A 47 6.42 -6.73 -14.30
C PRO A 47 6.30 -5.33 -13.72
N VAL A 48 5.08 -4.78 -13.68
CA VAL A 48 4.80 -3.48 -13.07
C VAL A 48 4.69 -3.66 -11.56
N ARG A 49 5.47 -2.87 -10.81
CA ARG A 49 5.57 -2.91 -9.36
C ARG A 49 5.22 -1.54 -8.79
N GLY A 50 4.43 -1.55 -7.73
CA GLY A 50 4.11 -0.32 -7.02
C GLY A 50 4.22 -0.46 -5.52
N VAL A 51 4.11 0.68 -4.87
CA VAL A 51 3.97 0.81 -3.42
C VAL A 51 2.76 1.66 -3.11
N ASP A 52 2.20 1.50 -1.92
CA ASP A 52 1.33 2.48 -1.32
C ASP A 52 1.98 3.01 -0.03
N VAL A 53 1.84 4.31 0.22
CA VAL A 53 2.49 4.97 1.35
C VAL A 53 1.58 6.01 1.99
N SER A 54 1.86 6.29 3.26
CA SER A 54 1.21 7.31 4.08
C SER A 54 2.23 7.96 5.00
N HIS A 55 1.78 8.80 5.93
CA HIS A 55 2.63 9.32 6.99
C HIS A 55 3.28 8.24 7.88
N TYR A 56 2.74 7.01 7.94
CA TYR A 56 3.31 5.94 8.75
C TYR A 56 4.69 5.50 8.27
N GLN A 57 5.00 5.67 6.98
CA GLN A 57 6.31 5.33 6.42
C GLN A 57 7.40 6.38 6.72
N GLY A 58 7.02 7.54 7.28
CA GLY A 58 7.97 8.60 7.60
C GLY A 58 8.63 9.20 6.35
N ASP A 59 9.94 9.38 6.42
CA ASP A 59 10.73 9.95 5.33
C ASP A 59 11.16 8.87 4.34
N ILE A 60 10.79 9.06 3.08
CA ILE A 60 11.05 8.11 1.99
C ILE A 60 12.13 8.66 1.07
N ASP A 61 13.10 7.81 0.75
CA ASP A 61 14.07 8.01 -0.33
C ASP A 61 13.46 7.44 -1.63
N TRP A 62 12.88 8.33 -2.43
CA TRP A 62 12.16 7.99 -3.65
C TRP A 62 13.09 7.55 -4.78
N ASP A 63 14.31 8.10 -4.86
CA ASP A 63 15.31 7.68 -5.83
C ASP A 63 15.76 6.24 -5.57
N THR A 64 15.93 5.89 -4.29
CA THR A 64 16.21 4.51 -3.90
C THR A 64 15.07 3.56 -4.32
N LEU A 65 13.80 3.97 -4.16
CA LEU A 65 12.66 3.16 -4.62
C LEU A 65 12.62 3.00 -6.14
N ALA A 66 12.84 4.08 -6.89
CA ALA A 66 12.91 4.04 -8.36
C ALA A 66 14.03 3.09 -8.83
N ASN A 67 15.22 3.19 -8.23
CA ASN A 67 16.35 2.31 -8.52
C ASN A 67 16.11 0.83 -8.15
N GLN A 68 15.19 0.55 -7.24
CA GLN A 68 14.75 -0.81 -6.89
C GLN A 68 13.70 -1.37 -7.87
N GLY A 69 13.29 -0.58 -8.87
CA GLY A 69 12.30 -0.93 -9.87
C GLY A 69 10.87 -0.84 -9.35
N ILE A 70 10.57 0.20 -8.58
CA ILE A 70 9.20 0.64 -8.31
C ILE A 70 8.77 1.56 -9.46
N ASP A 71 7.68 1.21 -10.14
CA ASP A 71 7.18 1.93 -11.31
C ASP A 71 6.08 2.94 -10.95
N PHE A 72 5.33 2.69 -9.87
CA PHE A 72 4.25 3.57 -9.44
C PHE A 72 4.07 3.63 -7.92
N ALA A 73 3.42 4.69 -7.44
CA ALA A 73 3.08 4.83 -6.03
C ALA A 73 1.67 5.41 -5.83
N PHE A 74 0.87 4.77 -4.97
CA PHE A 74 -0.33 5.40 -4.40
C PHE A 74 0.03 6.08 -3.07
N ILE A 75 -0.29 7.36 -2.94
CA ILE A 75 0.09 8.17 -1.78
C ILE A 75 -1.19 8.57 -1.05
N LYS A 76 -1.28 8.27 0.25
CA LYS A 76 -2.42 8.67 1.07
C LYS A 76 -2.54 10.18 1.05
N ALA A 77 -3.69 10.68 0.62
CA ALA A 77 -3.97 12.11 0.61
C ALA A 77 -4.82 12.52 1.80
N THR A 78 -5.94 11.83 1.99
CA THR A 78 -6.97 12.22 2.95
C THR A 78 -7.64 11.01 3.59
N GLU A 79 -8.29 11.27 4.72
CA GLU A 79 -9.12 10.29 5.44
C GLU A 79 -10.37 10.97 5.94
N GLY A 80 -11.53 10.38 5.65
CA GLY A 80 -12.81 10.97 6.02
C GLY A 80 -12.98 12.42 5.57
N SER A 81 -13.84 13.16 6.26
CA SER A 81 -14.26 14.49 5.78
C SER A 81 -13.30 15.64 6.09
N SER A 82 -12.21 15.41 6.82
CA SER A 82 -11.33 16.51 7.26
C SER A 82 -9.85 16.18 7.44
N HIS A 83 -9.47 14.90 7.55
CA HIS A 83 -8.07 14.56 7.77
C HIS A 83 -7.31 14.64 6.45
N VAL A 84 -6.15 15.29 6.49
CA VAL A 84 -5.16 15.34 5.42
C VAL A 84 -3.89 14.68 5.93
N ASP A 85 -3.35 13.73 5.15
CA ASP A 85 -2.11 13.06 5.52
C ASP A 85 -0.95 14.07 5.53
N LYS A 86 -0.29 14.20 6.68
CA LYS A 86 0.78 15.20 6.90
C LYS A 86 1.97 15.07 5.94
N ASN A 87 2.19 13.89 5.36
CA ASN A 87 3.29 13.65 4.44
C ASN A 87 2.84 13.67 2.97
N PHE A 88 1.54 13.85 2.68
CA PHE A 88 1.01 13.81 1.31
C PHE A 88 1.76 14.76 0.38
N ALA A 89 1.82 16.06 0.69
CA ALA A 89 2.43 17.06 -0.17
C ALA A 89 3.92 16.75 -0.46
N LYS A 90 4.68 16.39 0.59
CA LYS A 90 6.09 16.00 0.48
C LYS A 90 6.29 14.76 -0.39
N ASN A 91 5.47 13.73 -0.17
CA ASN A 91 5.55 12.48 -0.91
C ASN A 91 5.13 12.68 -2.37
N TRP A 92 4.06 13.44 -2.60
CA TRP A 92 3.55 13.76 -3.94
C TRP A 92 4.61 14.48 -4.77
N GLU A 93 5.24 15.52 -4.21
CA GLU A 93 6.31 16.27 -4.87
C GLU A 93 7.54 15.38 -5.14
N LYS A 94 8.07 14.72 -4.10
CA LYS A 94 9.32 13.95 -4.24
C LYS A 94 9.17 12.73 -5.15
N ALA A 95 8.06 12.00 -5.06
CA ALA A 95 7.81 10.87 -5.94
C ALA A 95 7.65 11.31 -7.40
N SER A 96 7.01 12.47 -7.65
CA SER A 96 6.88 13.01 -9.02
C SER A 96 8.22 13.37 -9.68
N GLN A 97 9.25 13.61 -8.88
CA GLN A 97 10.60 13.93 -9.34
C GLN A 97 11.46 12.69 -9.57
N ALA A 98 11.04 11.53 -9.07
CA ALA A 98 11.82 10.30 -9.04
C ALA A 98 11.20 9.23 -9.95
N ASP A 99 11.13 9.45 -11.28
CA ASP A 99 10.69 8.50 -12.34
C ASP A 99 9.59 7.47 -11.95
N ILE A 100 8.68 7.84 -11.05
CA ILE A 100 7.63 7.00 -10.47
C ILE A 100 6.29 7.64 -10.83
N VAL A 101 5.40 6.84 -11.41
CA VAL A 101 4.04 7.30 -11.72
C VAL A 101 3.24 7.39 -10.42
N ILE A 102 2.71 8.56 -10.09
CA ILE A 102 2.02 8.79 -8.82
C ILE A 102 0.49 8.75 -8.95
N GLY A 103 -0.16 8.24 -7.91
CA GLY A 103 -1.60 8.30 -7.66
C GLY A 103 -1.86 8.72 -6.23
N ALA A 104 -3.06 9.23 -5.95
CA ALA A 104 -3.50 9.56 -4.61
C ALA A 104 -4.64 8.63 -4.19
N TYR A 105 -4.67 8.25 -2.92
CA TYR A 105 -5.81 7.51 -2.36
C TYR A 105 -6.45 8.23 -1.19
N HIS A 106 -7.75 8.01 -1.05
CA HIS A 106 -8.58 8.45 0.08
C HIS A 106 -8.92 7.26 0.97
N PHE A 107 -8.68 7.35 2.28
CA PHE A 107 -9.18 6.36 3.23
C PHE A 107 -10.63 6.68 3.60
N PHE A 108 -11.55 5.82 3.16
CA PHE A 108 -12.98 6.05 3.28
C PHE A 108 -13.45 5.84 4.72
N SER A 109 -14.05 6.88 5.30
CA SER A 109 -14.72 6.82 6.58
C SER A 109 -16.12 6.26 6.41
N LEU A 110 -16.46 5.27 7.23
CA LEU A 110 -17.80 4.67 7.31
C LEU A 110 -18.78 5.50 8.17
N GLU A 111 -18.34 6.68 8.63
CA GLU A 111 -19.03 7.51 9.62
C GLU A 111 -19.39 8.91 9.11
N SER A 112 -18.94 9.28 7.91
CA SER A 112 -19.13 10.63 7.37
C SER A 112 -19.61 10.60 5.93
N SER A 113 -20.21 11.70 5.46
CA SER A 113 -20.82 11.70 4.12
C SER A 113 -19.78 11.56 3.02
N GLY A 114 -20.09 10.77 2.00
CA GLY A 114 -19.22 10.59 0.84
C GLY A 114 -18.95 11.88 0.07
N LEU A 115 -19.91 12.83 0.08
CA LEU A 115 -19.72 14.12 -0.57
C LEU A 115 -18.66 14.97 0.15
N THR A 116 -18.73 15.09 1.47
CA THR A 116 -17.74 15.85 2.25
C THR A 116 -16.36 15.18 2.25
N GLN A 117 -16.33 13.85 2.15
CA GLN A 117 -15.10 13.10 1.91
C GLN A 117 -14.48 13.42 0.54
N ALA A 118 -15.30 13.46 -0.52
CA ALA A 118 -14.83 13.83 -1.86
C ALA A 118 -14.35 15.27 -1.92
N GLU A 119 -15.04 16.21 -1.26
CA GLU A 119 -14.60 17.60 -1.12
C GLU A 119 -13.21 17.70 -0.47
N ASN A 120 -12.98 16.95 0.62
CA ASN A 120 -11.68 16.90 1.28
C ASN A 120 -10.59 16.36 0.32
N PHE A 121 -10.87 15.27 -0.39
CA PHE A 121 -9.93 14.68 -1.34
C PHE A 121 -9.63 15.61 -2.52
N ILE A 122 -10.66 16.19 -3.15
CA ILE A 122 -10.54 17.11 -4.29
C ILE A 122 -9.80 18.38 -3.91
N LYS A 123 -10.05 18.93 -2.70
CA LYS A 123 -9.34 20.11 -2.21
C LYS A 123 -7.84 19.84 -2.00
N THR A 124 -7.48 18.60 -1.67
CA THR A 124 -6.11 18.23 -1.30
C THR A 124 -5.27 17.79 -2.49
N VAL A 125 -5.86 17.01 -3.39
CA VAL A 125 -5.12 16.37 -4.50
C VAL A 125 -5.19 17.25 -5.76
N PRO A 126 -4.06 17.68 -6.33
CA PRO A 126 -4.07 18.51 -7.53
C PRO A 126 -4.45 17.69 -8.76
N LYS A 127 -5.20 18.31 -9.69
CA LYS A 127 -5.46 17.73 -11.01
C LYS A 127 -4.21 17.84 -11.89
N ALA A 128 -3.38 16.80 -11.86
CA ALA A 128 -2.14 16.71 -12.63
C ALA A 128 -2.25 15.71 -13.80
N GLN A 129 -1.53 15.98 -14.88
CA GLN A 129 -1.36 15.04 -16.00
C GLN A 129 -0.34 13.95 -15.65
N GLY A 130 -0.40 12.82 -16.34
CA GLY A 130 0.56 11.72 -16.13
C GLY A 130 0.41 10.97 -14.81
N THR A 131 -0.61 11.27 -14.01
CA THR A 131 -0.91 10.55 -12.75
C THR A 131 -1.80 9.33 -12.98
N LEU A 132 -1.77 8.40 -12.03
CA LEU A 132 -2.76 7.33 -11.94
C LEU A 132 -4.18 7.89 -11.72
N PRO A 133 -5.23 7.10 -11.98
CA PRO A 133 -6.57 7.44 -11.50
C PRO A 133 -6.62 7.59 -9.97
N PRO A 134 -7.51 8.44 -9.43
CA PRO A 134 -7.76 8.49 -7.99
C PRO A 134 -8.20 7.12 -7.45
N ALA A 135 -7.76 6.79 -6.24
CA ALA A 135 -8.20 5.60 -5.55
C ALA A 135 -9.02 5.93 -4.29
N VAL A 136 -9.96 5.06 -3.95
CA VAL A 136 -10.63 5.03 -2.66
C VAL A 136 -10.32 3.71 -1.98
N ASP A 137 -9.85 3.80 -0.75
CA ASP A 137 -9.58 2.68 0.14
C ASP A 137 -10.80 2.47 1.03
N VAL A 138 -11.50 1.34 0.80
CA VAL A 138 -12.70 0.95 1.53
C VAL A 138 -12.36 -0.29 2.35
N GLU A 139 -12.00 -0.08 3.61
CA GLU A 139 -11.73 -1.17 4.53
C GLU A 139 -12.31 -0.93 5.93
N PHE A 140 -12.36 -1.99 6.75
CA PHE A 140 -12.80 -1.86 8.12
C PHE A 140 -11.70 -1.31 9.00
N TYR A 141 -12.09 -0.39 9.89
CA TYR A 141 -11.25 0.12 10.96
C TYR A 141 -12.01 0.10 12.30
N GLY A 142 -11.26 0.15 13.41
CA GLY A 142 -11.84 0.17 14.75
C GLY A 142 -12.84 -0.97 15.00
N ALA A 143 -14.05 -0.61 15.42
CA ALA A 143 -15.11 -1.57 15.76
C ALA A 143 -15.90 -2.09 14.56
N PHE A 144 -15.74 -1.53 13.35
CA PHE A 144 -16.56 -1.89 12.18
C PHE A 144 -16.32 -3.31 11.67
N SER A 145 -15.17 -3.90 11.98
CA SER A 145 -14.92 -5.32 11.71
C SER A 145 -15.85 -6.26 12.52
N LYS A 146 -16.32 -5.81 13.68
CA LYS A 146 -17.23 -6.57 14.56
C LYS A 146 -18.69 -6.18 14.35
N ASN A 147 -18.93 -4.89 14.10
CA ASN A 147 -20.26 -4.33 13.87
C ASN A 147 -20.28 -3.58 12.53
N PRO A 148 -20.36 -4.30 11.39
CA PRO A 148 -20.40 -3.68 10.08
C PRO A 148 -21.62 -2.76 9.93
N PRO A 149 -21.46 -1.55 9.37
CA PRO A 149 -22.60 -0.71 9.02
C PRO A 149 -23.50 -1.35 7.97
N ASP A 150 -24.71 -0.81 7.83
CA ASP A 150 -25.64 -1.24 6.80
C ASP A 150 -25.05 -1.03 5.39
N ALA A 151 -25.14 -2.06 4.55
CA ALA A 151 -24.53 -2.06 3.22
C ALA A 151 -25.16 -1.03 2.27
N ALA A 152 -26.47 -0.78 2.36
CA ALA A 152 -27.11 0.22 1.51
C ALA A 152 -26.63 1.63 1.85
N THR A 153 -26.46 1.92 3.14
CA THR A 153 -25.91 3.20 3.61
C THR A 153 -24.47 3.41 3.14
N VAL A 154 -23.60 2.39 3.30
CA VAL A 154 -22.20 2.49 2.85
C VAL A 154 -22.13 2.68 1.34
N ARG A 155 -22.91 1.92 0.56
CA ARG A 155 -22.94 2.04 -0.90
C ARG A 155 -23.41 3.41 -1.36
N LEU A 156 -24.45 3.96 -0.73
CA LEU A 156 -24.96 5.29 -1.04
C LEU A 156 -23.89 6.37 -0.85
N GLU A 157 -23.16 6.33 0.28
CA GLU A 157 -22.11 7.32 0.54
C GLU A 157 -20.89 7.07 -0.36
N LEU A 158 -20.49 5.83 -0.60
CA LEU A 158 -19.39 5.52 -1.51
C LEU A 158 -19.69 5.96 -2.95
N GLU A 159 -20.93 5.78 -3.42
CA GLU A 159 -21.38 6.26 -4.73
C GLU A 159 -21.30 7.79 -4.84
N LYS A 160 -21.73 8.52 -3.81
CA LYS A 160 -21.57 9.99 -3.76
C LYS A 160 -20.11 10.41 -3.88
N PHE A 161 -19.21 9.71 -3.17
CA PHE A 161 -17.78 9.96 -3.24
C PHE A 161 -17.26 9.72 -4.66
N ILE A 162 -17.51 8.53 -5.22
CA ILE A 162 -17.03 8.11 -6.54
C ILE A 162 -17.52 9.10 -7.60
N ASN A 163 -18.82 9.40 -7.63
CA ASN A 163 -19.40 10.29 -8.64
C ASN A 163 -18.77 11.69 -8.61
N ALA A 164 -18.56 12.27 -7.42
CA ALA A 164 -17.93 13.58 -7.27
C ALA A 164 -16.46 13.57 -7.73
N VAL A 165 -15.70 12.53 -7.35
CA VAL A 165 -14.28 12.39 -7.72
C VAL A 165 -14.13 12.11 -9.22
N GLU A 166 -14.92 11.21 -9.80
CA GLU A 166 -14.90 10.93 -11.24
C GLU A 166 -15.27 12.19 -12.06
N ALA A 167 -16.28 12.95 -11.63
CA ALA A 167 -16.66 14.20 -12.29
C ALA A 167 -15.52 15.24 -12.25
N HIS A 168 -14.78 15.32 -11.14
CA HIS A 168 -13.67 16.27 -11.01
C HIS A 168 -12.44 15.87 -11.84
N TYR A 169 -11.99 14.62 -11.72
CA TYR A 169 -10.74 14.15 -12.34
C TYR A 169 -10.90 13.64 -13.77
N GLY A 170 -12.12 13.26 -14.18
CA GLY A 170 -12.39 12.70 -15.50
C GLY A 170 -11.78 11.29 -15.70
N LYS A 171 -11.53 10.57 -14.61
CA LYS A 171 -10.98 9.20 -14.61
C LYS A 171 -11.85 8.33 -13.69
N LYS A 172 -12.03 7.06 -14.07
CA LYS A 172 -12.68 6.07 -13.20
C LYS A 172 -11.89 5.89 -11.91
N VAL A 173 -12.59 5.94 -10.77
CA VAL A 173 -11.97 5.74 -9.45
C VAL A 173 -11.60 4.27 -9.29
N VAL A 174 -10.37 4.00 -8.83
CA VAL A 174 -9.92 2.67 -8.42
C VAL A 174 -10.42 2.40 -7.00
N ILE A 175 -11.01 1.23 -6.76
CA ILE A 175 -11.46 0.83 -5.42
C ILE A 175 -10.46 -0.20 -4.87
N TYR A 176 -9.76 0.19 -3.81
CA TYR A 176 -9.07 -0.77 -2.95
C TYR A 176 -10.04 -1.26 -1.86
N THR A 177 -9.97 -2.55 -1.57
CA THR A 177 -10.79 -3.17 -0.53
C THR A 177 -10.17 -4.46 -0.04
N THR A 178 -10.48 -4.84 1.19
CA THR A 178 -10.22 -6.19 1.69
C THR A 178 -11.29 -7.17 1.24
N GLN A 179 -11.02 -8.48 1.31
CA GLN A 179 -11.94 -9.52 0.84
C GLN A 179 -13.33 -9.46 1.52
N THR A 180 -13.36 -9.27 2.85
CA THR A 180 -14.63 -9.20 3.59
C THR A 180 -15.44 -7.97 3.18
N VAL A 181 -14.78 -6.82 3.04
CA VAL A 181 -15.44 -5.57 2.66
C VAL A 181 -15.89 -5.61 1.20
N TYR A 182 -15.13 -6.27 0.33
CA TYR A 182 -15.49 -6.50 -1.06
C TYR A 182 -16.83 -7.23 -1.18
N SER A 183 -16.95 -8.39 -0.55
CA SER A 183 -18.19 -9.18 -0.60
C SER A 183 -19.38 -8.47 0.05
N LEU A 184 -19.14 -7.64 1.07
CA LEU A 184 -20.22 -6.98 1.78
C LEU A 184 -20.72 -5.72 1.05
N TYR A 185 -19.82 -4.87 0.56
CA TYR A 185 -20.18 -3.55 0.05
C TYR A 185 -19.96 -3.37 -1.45
N ILE A 186 -18.98 -4.04 -2.05
CA ILE A 186 -18.49 -3.70 -3.39
C ILE A 186 -19.04 -4.64 -4.48
N GLU A 187 -19.03 -5.95 -4.22
CA GLU A 187 -19.40 -6.98 -5.17
C GLU A 187 -20.83 -6.76 -5.70
N ASN A 188 -21.00 -6.81 -7.03
CA ASN A 188 -22.25 -6.58 -7.77
C ASN A 188 -22.79 -5.14 -7.79
N TYR A 189 -22.07 -4.13 -7.26
CA TYR A 189 -22.53 -2.73 -7.27
C TYR A 189 -21.63 -1.79 -8.07
N PHE A 190 -20.30 -1.90 -7.95
CA PHE A 190 -19.34 -0.99 -8.60
C PHE A 190 -18.58 -1.68 -9.75
N TYR A 191 -19.29 -2.33 -10.67
CA TYR A 191 -18.70 -3.16 -11.74
C TYR A 191 -17.86 -2.39 -12.77
N ASP A 192 -18.14 -1.10 -12.94
CA ASP A 192 -17.40 -0.22 -13.86
C ASP A 192 -16.12 0.37 -13.24
N ASN A 193 -15.92 0.19 -11.93
CA ASN A 193 -14.75 0.70 -11.22
C ASN A 193 -13.66 -0.37 -11.14
N PRO A 194 -12.42 -0.07 -11.57
CA PRO A 194 -11.31 -1.00 -11.43
C PRO A 194 -11.01 -1.30 -9.96
N LEU A 195 -10.67 -2.56 -9.67
CA LEU A 195 -10.35 -3.02 -8.32
C LEU A 195 -8.84 -3.10 -8.11
N TRP A 196 -8.40 -2.78 -6.89
CA TRP A 196 -7.06 -3.04 -6.37
C TRP A 196 -7.18 -4.03 -5.20
N ILE A 197 -6.74 -5.28 -5.41
CA ILE A 197 -6.78 -6.40 -4.45
C ILE A 197 -5.57 -7.32 -4.60
#